data_AF-A0A9Q0M7S0-F1
#
_entry.id   AF-A0A9Q0M7S0-F1
#
_cell.length_a   1.000
_cell.length_b   1.000
_cell.length_c   1.000
_cell.angle_alpha   90.00
_cell.angle_beta   90.00
_cell.angle_gamma   90.00
#
_symmetry.space_group_name_H-M   'P 1'
#
loop_
_entity.id
_entity.type
_entity.pdbx_description
1 polymer ?
#
loop_
_entity_poly.entity_id
_entity_poly.type
_entity_poly.pdbx_seq_one_letter_code
_entity_poly.pdbx_strand_id
1 'polypeptide(L)'
;MNSFIDPIDDSEQDVAKFLDTTFQMSELLQTGLTPEQLSIIIELLSYGVNSEELAKLILNMRRENNEWVYHNPESNDSSLSSNNKGVCHFEDRNYLEGQRIPVKNSCIHCFCDRGRSKCYRQNCPPPPVGCRMVVNTDSCHSSSYNCSMNLTLWL
;
A
#
# COMPACT_ATOMS: atom_id res chain seq x y z
N MET A 1 -37.79 -41.37 10.54
CA MET A 1 -37.46 -39.99 10.11
C MET A 1 -35.95 -39.88 10.09
N ASN A 2 -35.35 -39.83 8.89
CA ASN A 2 -33.91 -39.71 8.72
C ASN A 2 -33.49 -38.26 9.00
N SER A 3 -32.62 -38.07 9.97
CA SER A 3 -31.84 -36.85 10.15
C SER A 3 -30.76 -36.81 9.07
N PHE A 4 -31.06 -36.11 7.98
CA PHE A 4 -30.07 -35.70 6.99
C PHE A 4 -29.28 -34.56 7.65
N ILE A 5 -28.13 -34.88 8.23
CA ILE A 5 -27.13 -33.89 8.64
C ILE A 5 -26.20 -33.77 7.45
N ASP A 6 -26.23 -32.61 6.79
CA ASP A 6 -25.38 -32.31 5.64
C ASP A 6 -23.90 -32.33 6.04
N PRO A 7 -22.98 -32.95 5.28
CA PRO A 7 -21.54 -33.01 5.61
C PRO A 7 -20.75 -31.74 5.24
N ILE A 8 -21.38 -30.57 5.11
CA ILE A 8 -20.79 -29.42 4.37
C ILE A 8 -20.10 -28.38 5.28
N ASP A 9 -20.28 -28.39 6.59
CA ASP A 9 -19.94 -27.22 7.44
C ASP A 9 -18.54 -27.24 8.10
N ASP A 10 -17.97 -28.42 8.40
CA ASP A 10 -16.72 -28.47 9.18
C ASP A 10 -15.51 -27.95 8.40
N SER A 11 -15.42 -28.22 7.08
CA SER A 11 -14.26 -27.85 6.27
C SER A 11 -14.19 -26.36 5.94
N GLU A 12 -15.33 -25.70 5.70
CA GLU A 12 -15.34 -24.26 5.43
C GLU A 12 -14.99 -23.45 6.68
N GLN A 13 -15.46 -23.90 7.85
CA GLN A 13 -15.16 -23.26 9.11
C GLN A 13 -13.68 -23.38 9.49
N ASP A 14 -13.03 -24.50 9.16
CA ASP A 14 -11.60 -24.71 9.36
C ASP A 14 -10.75 -23.84 8.44
N VAL A 15 -11.14 -23.66 7.18
CA VAL A 15 -10.49 -22.73 6.24
C VAL A 15 -10.59 -21.29 6.74
N ALA A 16 -11.76 -20.88 7.24
CA ALA A 16 -11.96 -19.55 7.80
C ALA A 16 -11.07 -19.31 9.03
N LYS A 17 -10.98 -20.27 9.95
CA LYS A 17 -10.10 -20.19 11.13
C LYS A 17 -8.62 -20.12 10.74
N PHE A 18 -8.21 -20.88 9.73
CA PHE A 18 -6.83 -20.86 9.23
C PHE A 18 -6.47 -19.50 8.63
N LEU A 19 -7.34 -18.91 7.81
CA LEU A 19 -7.13 -17.59 7.23
C LEU A 19 -7.08 -16.49 8.29
N ASP A 20 -7.99 -16.54 9.29
CA ASP A 20 -8.00 -15.58 10.40
C ASP A 20 -6.71 -15.66 11.24
N THR A 21 -6.28 -16.87 11.59
CA THR A 21 -5.03 -17.09 12.32
C THR A 21 -3.82 -16.58 11.52
N THR A 22 -3.82 -16.82 10.21
CA THR A 22 -2.72 -16.37 9.33
C THR A 22 -2.69 -14.84 9.21
N PHE A 23 -3.86 -14.19 9.17
CA PHE A 23 -3.93 -12.73 9.19
C PHE A 23 -3.44 -12.14 10.51
N GLN A 24 -3.82 -12.71 11.66
CA GLN A 24 -3.31 -12.28 12.96
C GLN A 24 -1.78 -12.39 13.05
N MET A 25 -1.19 -13.49 12.55
CA MET A 25 0.27 -13.62 12.46
C MET A 25 0.90 -12.54 11.57
N SER A 26 0.26 -12.23 10.45
CA SER A 26 0.68 -11.17 9.53
C SER A 26 0.64 -9.77 10.16
N GLU A 27 -0.36 -9.47 10.99
CA GLU A 27 -0.44 -8.23 11.75
C GLU A 27 0.66 -8.12 12.80
N LEU A 28 0.92 -9.19 13.55
CA LEU A 28 2.01 -9.23 14.53
C LEU A 28 3.38 -9.00 13.88
N LEU A 29 3.57 -9.51 12.67
CA LEU A 29 4.79 -9.33 11.87
C LEU A 29 4.82 -8.01 11.08
N GLN A 30 3.76 -7.21 11.14
CA GLN A 30 3.64 -5.92 10.45
C GLN A 30 3.94 -6.00 8.94
N THR A 31 3.51 -7.07 8.27
CA THR A 31 3.82 -7.28 6.84
C THR A 31 3.10 -6.29 5.91
N GLY A 32 2.06 -5.62 6.40
CA GLY A 32 1.20 -4.72 5.63
C GLY A 32 0.38 -5.41 4.54
N LEU A 33 0.18 -6.74 4.63
CA LEU A 33 -0.67 -7.51 3.72
C LEU A 33 -2.14 -7.44 4.17
N THR A 34 -3.06 -7.30 3.22
CA THR A 34 -4.51 -7.38 3.49
C THR A 34 -4.98 -8.85 3.51
N PRO A 35 -6.16 -9.16 4.09
CA PRO A 35 -6.71 -10.51 4.09
C PRO A 35 -6.86 -11.10 2.68
N GLU A 36 -7.23 -10.27 1.71
CA GLU A 36 -7.38 -10.67 0.31
C GLU A 36 -6.02 -10.93 -0.35
N GLN A 37 -4.99 -10.19 0.02
CA GLN A 37 -3.63 -10.46 -0.45
C GLN A 37 -3.11 -11.78 0.13
N LEU A 38 -3.41 -12.06 1.40
CA LEU A 38 -3.03 -13.31 2.03
C LEU A 38 -3.74 -14.52 1.42
N SER A 39 -5.03 -14.43 1.10
CA SER A 39 -5.74 -15.53 0.45
C SER A 39 -5.11 -15.88 -0.91
N ILE A 40 -4.78 -14.87 -1.72
CA ILE A 40 -4.08 -15.05 -3.00
C ILE A 40 -2.69 -15.66 -2.78
N ILE A 41 -1.94 -15.18 -1.78
CA ILE A 41 -0.60 -15.71 -1.49
C ILE A 41 -0.67 -17.18 -1.06
N ILE A 42 -1.60 -17.53 -0.17
CA ILE A 42 -1.82 -18.90 0.31
C ILE A 42 -2.19 -19.82 -0.86
N GLU A 43 -3.05 -19.34 -1.77
CA GLU A 43 -3.42 -20.08 -2.97
C GLU A 43 -2.21 -20.31 -3.89
N LEU A 44 -1.40 -19.29 -4.16
CA LEU A 44 -0.18 -19.43 -4.97
C LEU A 44 0.83 -20.39 -4.35
N LEU A 45 0.99 -20.36 -3.02
CA LEU A 45 1.84 -21.30 -2.30
C LEU A 45 1.30 -22.74 -2.41
N SER A 46 -0.02 -22.94 -2.43
CA SER A 46 -0.63 -24.26 -2.62
C SER A 46 -0.34 -24.86 -4.00
N TYR A 47 -0.10 -24.01 -5.02
CA TYR A 47 0.36 -24.43 -6.35
C TYR A 47 1.87 -24.74 -6.41
N GLY A 48 2.58 -24.70 -5.28
CA GLY A 48 4.02 -25.04 -5.20
C GLY A 48 4.95 -23.90 -5.60
N VAL A 49 4.45 -22.65 -5.65
CA VAL A 49 5.29 -21.47 -5.87
C VAL A 49 6.27 -21.31 -4.71
N ASN A 50 7.54 -21.00 -5.01
CA ASN A 50 8.55 -20.74 -3.99
C ASN A 50 8.22 -19.46 -3.20
N SER A 51 8.14 -19.59 -1.87
CA SER A 51 7.75 -18.49 -0.98
C SER A 51 8.74 -17.32 -0.96
N GLU A 52 10.03 -17.57 -1.16
CA GLU A 52 11.06 -16.53 -1.20
C GLU A 52 10.97 -15.72 -2.49
N GLU A 53 10.82 -16.38 -3.64
CA GLU A 53 10.68 -15.69 -4.93
C GLU A 53 9.35 -14.93 -5.02
N LEU A 54 8.27 -15.48 -4.48
CA LEU A 54 6.99 -14.77 -4.36
C LEU A 54 7.12 -13.52 -3.47
N ALA A 55 7.81 -13.62 -2.33
CA ALA A 55 8.06 -12.47 -1.45
C ALA A 55 8.90 -11.39 -2.14
N LYS A 56 9.96 -11.77 -2.87
CA LYS A 56 10.76 -10.84 -3.68
C LYS A 56 9.92 -10.12 -4.72
N LEU A 57 9.04 -10.85 -5.41
CA LEU A 57 8.14 -10.27 -6.40
C LEU A 57 7.16 -9.27 -5.75
N ILE A 58 6.53 -9.62 -4.63
CA ILE A 58 5.62 -8.72 -3.89
C ILE A 58 6.37 -7.46 -3.45
N LEU A 59 7.61 -7.59 -2.96
CA LEU A 59 8.45 -6.46 -2.60
C LEU A 59 8.81 -5.60 -3.80
N ASN A 60 9.12 -6.21 -4.96
CA ASN A 60 9.39 -5.48 -6.19
C ASN A 60 8.15 -4.73 -6.67
N MET A 61 6.98 -5.36 -6.69
CA MET A 61 5.73 -4.69 -7.07
C MET A 61 5.39 -3.54 -6.12
N ARG A 62 5.57 -3.73 -4.81
CA ARG A 62 5.42 -2.64 -3.83
C ARG A 62 6.45 -1.54 -4.04
N ARG A 63 7.69 -1.89 -4.38
CA ARG A 63 8.74 -0.92 -4.67
C ARG A 63 8.42 -0.14 -5.93
N GLU A 64 8.10 -0.80 -7.04
CA GLU A 64 7.73 -0.17 -8.31
C GLU A 64 6.49 0.72 -8.15
N ASN A 65 5.45 0.27 -7.45
CA ASN A 65 4.29 1.11 -7.18
C ASN A 65 4.64 2.38 -6.37
N ASN A 66 5.75 2.35 -5.63
CA ASN A 66 6.30 3.50 -4.90
C ASN A 66 7.38 4.27 -5.69
N GLU A 67 8.07 3.65 -6.65
CA GLU A 67 9.27 4.12 -7.34
C GLU A 67 8.97 4.73 -8.73
N TRP A 68 7.82 4.41 -9.35
CA TRP A 68 7.39 5.02 -10.62
C TRP A 68 6.87 6.47 -10.50
N VAL A 69 7.07 7.13 -9.35
CA VAL A 69 6.90 8.60 -9.22
C VAL A 69 8.25 9.31 -9.40
N TYR A 70 9.03 8.90 -10.40
CA TYR A 70 9.93 9.82 -11.07
C TYR A 70 9.09 10.63 -12.05
N HIS A 71 8.46 11.69 -11.57
CA HIS A 71 8.14 12.78 -12.49
C HIS A 71 9.49 13.33 -12.97
N ASN A 72 9.86 12.95 -14.19
CA ASN A 72 10.84 13.64 -14.98
C ASN A 72 10.09 14.82 -15.64
N PRO A 73 10.07 16.05 -15.07
CA PRO A 73 9.92 17.18 -15.95
C PRO A 73 11.25 17.27 -16.69
N GLU A 74 11.19 17.26 -18.01
CA GLU A 74 12.30 17.66 -18.88
C GLU A 74 13.11 18.79 -18.23
N SER A 75 14.23 18.44 -17.62
CA SER A 75 15.25 19.38 -17.21
C SER A 75 16.53 18.83 -17.80
N ASN A 76 16.79 19.39 -18.99
CA ASN A 76 18.03 19.32 -19.74
C ASN A 76 19.19 18.75 -18.95
N ASP A 77 19.70 17.62 -19.45
CA ASP A 77 21.09 17.27 -19.27
C ASP A 77 21.93 18.43 -19.81
N SER A 78 22.35 19.30 -18.90
CA SER A 78 23.34 20.33 -19.12
C SER A 78 24.36 20.18 -18.03
N SER A 79 25.31 19.31 -18.31
CA SER A 79 26.59 19.16 -17.64
C SER A 79 27.14 20.45 -17.02
N LEU A 80 27.63 20.29 -15.79
CA LEU A 80 28.72 21.03 -15.15
C LEU A 80 28.38 22.32 -14.37
N SER A 81 28.28 22.19 -13.04
CA SER A 81 29.11 23.03 -12.17
C SER A 81 29.35 22.34 -10.82
N SER A 82 30.59 21.90 -10.66
CA SER A 82 31.21 21.50 -9.41
C SER A 82 31.07 22.61 -8.36
N ASN A 83 30.02 22.60 -7.54
CA ASN A 83 30.03 23.13 -6.15
C ASN A 83 28.71 22.97 -5.36
N ASN A 84 27.64 22.38 -5.90
CA ASN A 84 26.42 22.09 -5.13
C ASN A 84 26.14 20.58 -5.03
N LYS A 85 27.05 19.84 -4.39
CA LYS A 85 26.83 18.42 -4.07
C LYS A 85 25.77 18.32 -2.97
N GLY A 86 24.50 18.21 -3.34
CA GLY A 86 23.39 18.01 -2.39
C GLY A 86 22.22 18.99 -2.52
N VAL A 87 22.10 19.73 -3.63
CA VAL A 87 20.95 20.61 -3.89
C VAL A 87 20.17 20.06 -5.06
N CYS A 88 18.85 19.93 -4.91
CA CYS A 88 17.92 19.53 -5.96
C CYS A 88 17.29 20.77 -6.59
N HIS A 89 17.12 20.75 -7.91
CA HIS A 89 16.43 21.81 -8.64
C HIS A 89 15.05 21.30 -9.07
N PHE A 90 13.98 22.00 -8.70
CA PHE A 90 12.61 21.61 -9.05
C PHE A 90 11.73 22.87 -9.18
N GLU A 91 10.99 22.99 -10.30
CA GLU A 91 10.09 24.12 -10.61
C GLU A 91 10.71 25.49 -10.24
N ASP A 92 11.89 25.77 -10.81
CA ASP A 92 12.66 27.02 -10.62
C ASP A 92 13.11 27.32 -9.19
N ARG A 93 13.01 26.34 -8.28
CA ARG A 93 13.49 26.44 -6.89
C ARG A 93 14.55 25.42 -6.56
N ASN A 94 15.43 25.81 -5.65
CA ASN A 94 16.48 24.96 -5.12
C ASN A 94 16.07 24.42 -3.75
N TYR A 95 16.24 23.12 -3.57
CA TYR A 95 15.94 22.38 -2.35
C TYR A 95 17.23 21.79 -1.78
N LEU A 96 17.50 22.05 -0.51
CA LEU A 96 18.64 21.47 0.19
C LEU A 96 18.40 19.99 0.49
N GLU A 97 19.47 19.25 0.73
CA GLU A 97 19.42 17.87 1.23
C GLU A 97 18.40 17.70 2.37
N GLY A 98 17.52 16.71 2.24
CA GLY A 98 16.45 16.41 3.19
C GLY A 98 15.25 17.35 3.14
N GLN A 99 15.30 18.44 2.37
CA GLN A 99 14.19 19.39 2.26
C GLN A 99 13.03 18.78 1.46
N ARG A 100 11.80 18.99 1.96
CA ARG A 100 10.58 18.59 1.27
C ARG A 100 10.38 19.42 -0.01
N ILE A 101 10.10 18.73 -1.09
CA ILE A 101 9.72 19.32 -2.38
C ILE A 101 8.18 19.32 -2.43
N PRO A 102 7.53 20.49 -2.61
CA PRO A 102 6.08 20.59 -2.70
C PRO A 102 5.59 19.94 -3.99
N VAL A 103 4.59 19.07 -3.86
CA VAL A 103 3.92 18.42 -4.99
C VAL A 103 2.42 18.58 -4.86
N LYS A 104 1.72 18.55 -6.00
CA LYS A 104 0.27 18.77 -6.05
C LYS A 104 -0.54 17.65 -5.38
N ASN A 105 -0.03 16.41 -5.42
CA ASN A 105 -0.71 15.25 -4.86
C ASN A 105 -0.32 15.05 -3.39
N SER A 106 -1.29 15.17 -2.49
CA SER A 106 -1.10 15.03 -1.04
C SER A 106 -0.62 13.65 -0.59
N CYS A 107 -0.82 12.60 -1.41
CA CYS A 107 -0.31 11.25 -1.16
C CYS A 107 1.11 11.01 -1.64
N ILE A 108 1.72 11.98 -2.32
CA ILE A 108 3.09 11.88 -2.79
C ILE A 108 3.94 12.76 -1.89
N HIS A 109 4.98 12.19 -1.29
CA HIS A 109 5.93 12.93 -0.49
C HIS A 109 7.27 12.89 -1.20
N CYS A 110 7.78 14.07 -1.54
CA CYS A 110 9.08 14.22 -2.21
C CYS A 110 10.06 14.97 -1.32
N PHE A 111 11.32 14.56 -1.36
CA PHE A 111 12.42 15.23 -0.67
C PHE A 111 13.67 15.21 -1.54
N CYS A 112 14.59 16.14 -1.27
CA CYS A 112 15.90 16.14 -1.91
C CYS A 112 16.82 15.11 -1.23
N ASP A 113 17.41 14.21 -2.00
CA ASP A 113 18.41 13.25 -1.55
C ASP A 113 19.60 13.22 -2.51
N ARG A 114 20.73 13.67 -2.02
CA ARG A 114 22.03 13.80 -2.67
C ARG A 114 21.95 14.46 -4.04
N GLY A 115 21.18 15.54 -4.15
CA GLY A 115 20.96 16.29 -5.39
C GLY A 115 19.97 15.64 -6.36
N ARG A 116 19.21 14.63 -5.93
CA ARG A 116 18.11 14.03 -6.70
C ARG A 116 16.80 14.10 -5.92
N SER A 117 15.71 14.41 -6.60
CA SER A 117 14.37 14.32 -6.00
C SER A 117 14.00 12.84 -5.81
N LYS A 118 13.72 12.46 -4.56
CA LYS A 118 13.13 11.16 -4.23
C LYS A 118 11.71 11.35 -3.77
N CYS A 119 10.79 10.61 -4.38
CA CYS A 119 9.38 10.64 -4.06
C CYS A 119 8.91 9.26 -3.62
N TYR A 120 7.98 9.21 -2.68
CA TYR A 120 7.29 7.98 -2.32
C TYR A 120 5.80 8.25 -2.17
N ARG A 121 5.01 7.25 -2.50
CA ARG A 121 3.56 7.28 -2.31
C ARG A 121 3.21 6.76 -0.93
N GLN A 122 2.44 7.52 -0.18
CA GLN A 122 1.82 7.03 1.04
C GLN A 122 0.60 6.20 0.66
N ASN A 123 0.61 4.92 1.03
CA ASN A 123 -0.57 4.06 0.87
C ASN A 123 -1.68 4.51 1.82
N CYS A 124 -2.91 4.52 1.32
CA CYS A 124 -4.09 4.82 2.11
C CYS A 124 -4.63 3.55 2.76
N PRO A 125 -4.94 3.58 4.07
CA PRO A 125 -5.70 2.49 4.66
C PRO A 125 -7.05 2.37 3.95
N PRO A 126 -7.56 1.15 3.74
CA PRO A 126 -8.90 0.98 3.22
C PRO A 126 -9.93 1.58 4.20
N PRO A 127 -11.07 2.07 3.70
CA PRO A 127 -12.13 2.56 4.57
C PRO A 127 -12.70 1.41 5.42
N PRO A 128 -13.20 1.69 6.63
CA PRO A 128 -13.92 0.69 7.42
C PRO A 128 -15.10 0.10 6.65
N VAL A 129 -15.46 -1.15 6.97
CA VAL A 129 -16.58 -1.85 6.34
C VAL A 129 -17.87 -1.04 6.47
N GLY A 130 -18.60 -0.88 5.37
CA GLY A 130 -19.85 -0.09 5.33
C GLY A 130 -19.63 1.43 5.31
N CYS A 131 -18.38 1.90 5.26
CA CYS A 131 -18.04 3.31 5.22
C CYS A 131 -17.40 3.71 3.88
N ARG A 132 -17.69 4.93 3.43
CA ARG A 132 -17.04 5.57 2.28
C ARG A 132 -16.27 6.79 2.75
N MET A 133 -15.03 6.94 2.29
CA MET A 133 -14.23 8.13 2.57
C MET A 133 -14.89 9.38 1.99
N VAL A 134 -14.91 10.46 2.78
CA VAL A 134 -15.21 11.80 2.29
C VAL A 134 -13.92 12.36 1.69
N VAL A 135 -13.89 12.61 0.39
CA VAL A 135 -12.65 13.05 -0.29
C VAL A 135 -12.22 14.43 0.22
N ASN A 136 -10.96 14.55 0.63
CA ASN A 136 -10.30 15.82 0.94
C ASN A 136 -9.08 15.98 0.01
N THR A 137 -8.94 17.12 -0.67
CA THR A 137 -7.85 17.37 -1.62
C THR A 137 -6.52 17.68 -0.95
N ASP A 138 -6.55 18.14 0.30
CA ASP A 138 -5.37 18.70 0.99
C ASP A 138 -4.67 17.67 1.87
N SER A 139 -5.29 16.51 2.09
CA SER A 139 -4.74 15.40 2.86
C SER A 139 -4.73 14.14 2.02
N CYS A 140 -3.75 13.27 2.23
CA CYS A 140 -3.73 11.97 1.55
C CYS A 140 -4.90 11.09 2.01
N HIS A 141 -5.22 11.14 3.31
CA HIS A 141 -6.30 10.33 3.93
C HIS A 141 -7.38 11.24 4.49
N SER A 142 -8.63 10.78 4.40
CA SER A 142 -9.73 11.46 5.03
C SER A 142 -9.84 11.10 6.50
N SER A 143 -10.02 12.12 7.35
CA SER A 143 -10.45 11.94 8.74
C SER A 143 -11.97 11.75 8.86
N SER A 144 -12.72 11.85 7.76
CA SER A 144 -14.18 11.80 7.73
C SER A 144 -14.68 10.67 6.83
N TYR A 145 -15.60 9.87 7.35
CA TYR A 145 -16.20 8.74 6.65
C TYR A 145 -17.72 8.85 6.73
N ASN A 146 -18.41 8.59 5.62
CA ASN A 146 -19.84 8.38 5.60
C ASN A 146 -20.13 6.89 5.72
N CYS A 147 -20.63 6.47 6.88
CA CYS A 147 -20.97 5.09 7.15
C CYS A 147 -22.47 4.86 6.95
N SER A 148 -22.81 3.97 6.01
CA SER A 148 -24.18 3.49 5.84
C SER A 148 -24.35 2.24 6.69
N MET A 149 -24.61 2.44 7.98
CA MET A 149 -24.99 1.34 8.86
C MET A 149 -26.39 0.84 8.46
N ASN A 150 -26.49 -0.26 7.72
CA ASN A 150 -27.69 -1.08 7.75
C ASN A 150 -27.53 -2.08 8.90
N LEU A 151 -28.14 -1.78 10.05
CA LEU A 151 -28.28 -2.69 11.18
C LEU A 151 -29.33 -3.76 10.84
N THR A 152 -28.99 -4.71 9.97
CA THR A 152 -29.84 -5.89 9.69
C THR A 152 -29.05 -7.19 9.70
N LEU A 153 -28.16 -7.36 10.68
CA LEU A 153 -27.57 -8.66 11.04
C LEU A 153 -27.48 -8.81 12.56
N TRP A 154 -28.64 -8.84 13.21
CA TRP A 154 -28.89 -9.50 14.51
C TRP A 154 -30.39 -9.88 14.56
N LEU A 155 -30.78 -10.86 13.75
CA LEU A 155 -31.97 -11.68 13.95
C LEU A 155 -31.62 -13.11 13.57
#